data_AF-A0A368KZH4-F1
#
_entry.id   AF-A0A368KZH4-F1
#
_cell.length_a   1.000
_cell.length_b   1.000
_cell.length_c   1.000
_cell.angle_alpha   90.00
_cell.angle_beta   90.00
_cell.angle_gamma   90.00
#
_symmetry.space_group_name_H-M   'P 1'
#
loop_
_entity.id
_entity.type
_entity.pdbx_description
1 polymer ?
#
loop_
_entity_poly.entity_id
_entity_poly.type
_entity_poly.pdbx_seq_one_letter_code
_entity_poly.pdbx_strand_id
1 'polypeptide(L)'
;MTTTINQAYINALLADAVYANDNQGLKNGQTGQILESVIQKRMTPTQAKFIADNFTVVSAEDKPDAPFGSSFEGVVWRGNAGTDYAGQIYVSMRGSQQITDFLVDGDLATSGATYSQMTSNSAF
;
A
#
# COMPACT_ATOMS: atom_id res chain seq x y z
N MET A 1 -12.75 -5.29 -24.71
CA MET A 1 -13.07 -5.43 -23.27
C MET A 1 -11.95 -6.24 -22.61
N THR A 2 -10.94 -5.53 -22.10
CA THR A 2 -9.73 -6.08 -21.44
C THR A 2 -9.31 -5.18 -20.26
N THR A 3 -10.20 -4.26 -19.86
CA THR A 3 -9.98 -3.25 -18.82
C THR A 3 -9.80 -3.87 -17.44
N THR A 4 -10.49 -4.97 -17.12
CA THR A 4 -10.44 -5.57 -15.79
C THR A 4 -9.07 -6.21 -15.49
N ILE A 5 -8.47 -6.93 -16.44
CA ILE A 5 -7.17 -7.58 -16.23
C ILE A 5 -6.06 -6.54 -16.15
N ASN A 6 -6.06 -5.53 -17.04
CA ASN A 6 -5.07 -4.46 -16.99
C ASN A 6 -5.16 -3.68 -15.67
N GLN A 7 -6.36 -3.30 -15.23
CA GLN A 7 -6.55 -2.60 -13.97
C GLN A 7 -6.08 -3.44 -12.78
N ALA A 8 -6.44 -4.73 -12.75
CA ALA A 8 -6.02 -5.65 -11.71
C ALA A 8 -4.48 -5.78 -11.66
N TYR A 9 -3.84 -5.88 -12.82
CA TYR A 9 -2.38 -5.93 -12.93
C TYR A 9 -1.72 -4.65 -12.41
N ILE A 10 -2.21 -3.47 -12.80
CA ILE A 10 -1.66 -2.18 -12.33
C ILE A 10 -1.84 -2.03 -10.81
N ASN A 11 -3.01 -2.37 -10.28
CA ASN A 11 -3.26 -2.34 -8.84
C ASN A 11 -2.31 -3.28 -8.09
N ALA A 12 -2.11 -4.50 -8.58
CA ALA A 12 -1.18 -5.46 -7.99
C ALA A 12 0.27 -4.98 -8.06
N LEU A 13 0.67 -4.39 -9.20
CA LEU A 13 2.01 -3.87 -9.41
C LEU A 13 2.34 -2.70 -8.47
N LEU A 14 1.41 -1.74 -8.32
CA LEU A 14 1.57 -0.62 -7.39
C LEU A 14 1.53 -1.07 -5.93
N ALA A 15 0.72 -2.09 -5.59
CA ALA A 15 0.71 -2.68 -4.25
C ALA A 15 2.04 -3.35 -3.90
N ASP A 16 2.64 -4.09 -4.83
CA ASP A 16 3.96 -4.70 -4.62
C ASP A 16 5.07 -3.65 -4.47
N ALA A 17 4.99 -2.54 -5.22
CA ALA A 17 5.95 -1.44 -5.14
C ALA A 17 6.05 -0.83 -3.74
N VAL A 18 4.97 -0.84 -2.94
CA VAL A 18 4.99 -0.34 -1.56
C VAL A 18 6.01 -1.11 -0.70
N TYR A 19 6.36 -2.34 -1.05
CA TYR A 19 7.37 -3.14 -0.35
C TYR A 19 8.83 -2.74 -0.65
N ALA A 20 9.08 -1.70 -1.45
CA ALA A 20 10.43 -1.19 -1.71
C ALA A 20 10.96 -0.36 -0.51
N ASN A 21 11.33 -1.02 0.58
CA ASN A 21 11.76 -0.38 1.84
C ASN A 21 13.22 -0.61 2.24
N ASP A 22 14.09 -1.01 1.32
CA ASP A 22 15.53 -1.14 1.61
C ASP A 22 16.17 0.23 1.89
N ASN A 23 16.19 0.61 3.16
CA ASN A 23 16.84 1.75 3.83
C ASN A 23 16.42 3.17 3.39
N GLN A 24 15.67 3.33 2.31
CA GLN A 24 15.22 4.65 1.85
C GLN A 24 13.71 4.79 1.73
N GLY A 25 12.96 3.69 1.56
CA GLY A 25 11.51 3.71 1.41
C GLY A 25 11.01 4.53 0.21
N LEU A 26 9.71 4.49 -0.01
CA LEU A 26 9.04 5.45 -0.88
C LEU A 26 8.86 6.77 -0.13
N LYS A 27 9.06 7.89 -0.81
CA LYS A 27 8.96 9.23 -0.24
C LYS A 27 8.09 10.14 -1.09
N ASN A 28 7.49 11.13 -0.44
CA ASN A 28 6.66 12.14 -1.09
C ASN A 28 7.42 12.80 -2.25
N GLY A 29 6.76 12.89 -3.41
CA GLY A 29 7.29 13.55 -4.60
C GLY A 29 8.28 12.73 -5.44
N GLN A 30 8.54 11.46 -5.10
CA GLN A 30 9.41 10.62 -5.93
C GLN A 30 8.79 10.34 -7.31
N THR A 31 9.61 10.50 -8.35
CA THR A 31 9.26 10.26 -9.75
C THR A 31 10.53 9.95 -10.56
N GLY A 32 10.36 9.47 -11.80
CA GLY A 32 11.45 9.23 -12.75
C GLY A 32 12.56 8.33 -12.18
N GLN A 33 13.82 8.66 -12.48
CA GLN A 33 14.98 7.85 -12.10
C GLN A 33 15.12 7.62 -10.59
N ILE A 34 14.69 8.59 -9.77
CA ILE A 34 14.72 8.43 -8.30
C ILE A 34 13.75 7.32 -7.90
N LEU A 35 12.51 7.38 -8.41
CA LEU A 35 11.49 6.36 -8.14
C LEU A 35 11.90 4.98 -8.67
N GLU A 36 12.42 4.94 -9.90
CA GLU A 36 12.94 3.72 -10.53
C GLU A 36 14.03 3.07 -9.65
N SER A 37 14.98 3.88 -9.16
CA SER A 37 16.11 3.38 -8.37
C SER A 37 15.71 2.79 -7.00
N VAL A 38 14.60 3.28 -6.43
CA VAL A 38 14.03 2.78 -5.18
C VAL A 38 13.30 1.47 -5.44
N ILE A 39 12.44 1.44 -6.46
CA ILE A 39 11.53 0.32 -6.74
C ILE A 39 12.25 -0.88 -7.37
N GLN A 40 13.31 -0.67 -8.16
CA GLN A 40 14.07 -1.77 -8.81
C GLN A 40 14.67 -2.78 -7.83
N LYS A 41 14.75 -2.44 -6.53
CA LYS A 41 15.17 -3.39 -5.48
C LYS A 41 14.13 -4.46 -5.18
N ARG A 42 12.84 -4.17 -5.47
CA ARG A 42 11.70 -5.04 -5.18
C ARG A 42 11.22 -5.86 -6.38
N MET A 43 11.32 -5.29 -7.58
CA MET A 43 10.74 -5.85 -8.81
C MET A 43 11.69 -5.77 -10.00
N THR A 44 11.30 -6.35 -11.13
CA THR A 44 12.17 -6.36 -12.32
C THR A 44 12.46 -4.95 -12.84
N PRO A 45 13.62 -4.71 -13.50
CA PRO A 45 13.94 -3.40 -14.05
C PRO A 45 12.87 -2.85 -14.99
N THR A 46 12.26 -3.70 -15.82
CA THR A 46 11.18 -3.31 -16.73
C THR A 46 9.93 -2.83 -15.98
N GLN A 47 9.57 -3.50 -14.88
CA GLN A 47 8.44 -3.09 -14.03
C GLN A 47 8.74 -1.78 -13.29
N ALA A 48 9.94 -1.64 -12.72
CA ALA A 48 10.35 -0.42 -12.03
C ALA A 48 10.34 0.79 -12.97
N LYS A 49 10.91 0.62 -14.17
CA LYS A 49 10.87 1.63 -15.22
C LYS A 49 9.45 1.99 -15.63
N PHE A 50 8.60 0.99 -15.83
CA PHE A 50 7.20 1.21 -16.17
C PHE A 50 6.50 2.07 -15.10
N ILE A 51 6.68 1.77 -13.80
CA ILE A 51 6.08 2.57 -12.73
C ILE A 51 6.64 3.99 -12.75
N ALA A 52 7.96 4.14 -12.88
CA ALA A 52 8.64 5.44 -12.86
C ALA A 52 8.23 6.36 -14.02
N ASP A 53 8.01 5.80 -15.21
CA ASP A 53 7.57 6.55 -16.38
C ASP A 53 6.09 6.97 -16.25
N ASN A 54 5.27 6.13 -15.59
CA ASN A 54 3.82 6.29 -15.58
C ASN A 54 3.22 6.92 -14.33
N PHE A 55 3.92 6.89 -13.19
CA PHE A 55 3.37 7.31 -11.91
C PHE A 55 4.34 8.18 -11.12
N THR A 56 3.77 8.98 -10.23
CA THR A 56 4.49 9.79 -9.24
C THR A 56 3.93 9.48 -7.86
N VAL A 57 4.82 9.36 -6.86
CA VAL A 57 4.42 9.26 -5.46
C VAL A 57 3.97 10.63 -4.97
N VAL A 58 2.68 10.78 -4.68
CA VAL A 58 2.12 12.02 -4.14
C VAL A 58 2.38 12.10 -2.65
N SER A 59 2.12 11.00 -1.95
CA SER A 59 2.34 10.87 -0.51
C SER A 59 2.73 9.44 -0.18
N ALA A 60 3.64 9.28 0.76
CA ALA A 60 4.05 8.03 1.36
C ALA A 60 4.01 8.25 2.87
N GLU A 61 3.10 7.55 3.52
CA GLU A 61 2.97 7.53 4.98
C GLU A 61 3.80 6.36 5.51
N ASP A 62 5.02 6.70 5.94
CA ASP A 62 5.82 5.87 6.82
C ASP A 62 5.74 6.51 8.22
N LYS A 63 5.27 5.78 9.23
CA LYS A 63 5.24 6.25 10.63
C LYS A 63 6.35 5.55 11.41
N PRO A 64 7.62 5.99 11.28
CA PRO A 64 8.72 5.43 12.05
C PRO A 64 8.63 5.75 13.55
N ASP A 65 7.87 6.78 13.92
CA ASP A 65 7.78 7.31 15.30
C ASP A 65 6.75 6.59 16.19
N ALA A 66 6.05 5.59 15.68
CA ALA A 66 5.18 4.77 16.51
C ALA A 66 6.05 3.93 17.48
N PRO A 67 5.70 3.84 18.78
CA PRO A 67 6.50 3.15 19.80
C PRO A 67 6.78 1.66 19.52
N PHE A 68 6.16 1.09 18.47
CA PHE A 68 6.36 -0.29 17.99
C PHE A 68 6.60 -0.38 16.47
N GLY A 69 6.94 0.74 15.82
CA GLY A 69 6.89 0.88 14.36
C GLY A 69 5.45 0.93 13.83
N SER A 70 5.24 1.48 12.63
CA SER A 70 3.93 1.42 12.00
C SER A 70 3.64 0.01 11.51
N SER A 71 2.54 -0.59 11.97
CA SER A 71 2.04 -1.87 11.42
C SER A 71 1.34 -1.70 10.06
N PHE A 72 1.23 -0.45 9.59
CA PHE A 72 0.50 -0.07 8.40
C PHE A 72 1.21 1.09 7.67
N GLU A 73 1.45 0.93 6.38
CA GLU A 73 2.00 1.99 5.53
C GLU A 73 1.15 2.14 4.26
N GLY A 74 1.06 3.37 3.78
CA GLY A 74 0.24 3.71 2.63
C GLY A 74 0.97 4.63 1.66
N VAL A 75 0.80 4.37 0.37
CA VAL A 75 1.36 5.20 -0.71
C VAL A 75 0.24 5.61 -1.65
N VAL A 76 0.19 6.92 -1.91
CA VAL A 76 -0.70 7.54 -2.88
C VAL A 76 0.09 7.81 -4.15
N TRP A 77 -0.37 7.24 -5.27
CA TRP A 77 0.20 7.42 -6.58
C TRP A 77 -0.69 8.29 -7.44
N ARG A 78 -0.08 9.06 -8.33
CA ARG A 78 -0.77 9.79 -9.39
C ARG A 78 -0.20 9.38 -10.72
N GLY A 79 -1.06 9.04 -11.68
CA GLY A 79 -0.63 8.80 -13.05
C GLY A 79 -0.16 10.10 -13.72
N ASN A 80 0.99 10.02 -14.36
CA ASN A 80 1.69 11.14 -14.98
C ASN A 80 0.94 11.64 -16.22
N ALA A 81 1.04 12.95 -16.49
CA ALA A 81 0.50 13.53 -17.71
C ALA A 81 1.13 12.90 -18.95
N GLY A 82 0.34 12.72 -20.02
CA GLY A 82 0.81 12.10 -21.27
C GLY A 82 0.89 10.57 -21.23
N THR A 83 0.34 9.93 -20.20
CA THR A 83 0.25 8.47 -20.07
C THR A 83 -1.21 8.02 -20.06
N ASP A 84 -1.45 6.72 -20.26
CA ASP A 84 -2.80 6.14 -20.17
C ASP A 84 -3.42 6.28 -18.77
N TYR A 85 -2.61 6.61 -17.76
CA TYR A 85 -3.01 6.76 -16.36
C TYR A 85 -3.18 8.22 -15.93
N ALA A 86 -3.00 9.18 -16.84
CA ALA A 86 -2.95 10.61 -16.52
C ALA A 86 -4.12 11.08 -15.64
N GLY A 87 -3.79 11.68 -14.48
CA GLY A 87 -4.76 12.23 -13.53
C GLY A 87 -5.47 11.20 -12.66
N GLN A 88 -5.28 9.90 -12.89
CA GLN A 88 -5.82 8.85 -12.03
C GLN A 88 -5.04 8.77 -10.72
N ILE A 89 -5.76 8.48 -9.62
CA ILE A 89 -5.19 8.36 -8.28
C ILE A 89 -5.32 6.91 -7.82
N TYR A 90 -4.22 6.37 -7.32
CA TYR A 90 -4.15 5.02 -6.78
C TYR A 90 -3.70 5.10 -5.33
N VAL A 91 -4.26 4.23 -4.50
CA VAL A 91 -3.85 4.09 -3.10
C VAL A 91 -3.45 2.64 -2.90
N SER A 92 -2.21 2.45 -2.48
CA SER A 92 -1.64 1.15 -2.17
C SER A 92 -1.29 1.10 -0.70
N MET A 93 -1.65 0.00 -0.05
CA MET A 93 -1.47 -0.18 1.38
C MET A 93 -0.67 -1.46 1.61
N ARG A 94 0.25 -1.42 2.58
CA ARG A 94 0.90 -2.62 3.11
C ARG A 94 0.69 -2.71 4.61
N GLY A 95 0.43 -3.92 5.10
CA GLY A 95 0.55 -4.25 6.52
C GLY A 95 1.98 -4.67 6.86
N SER A 96 2.28 -4.78 8.14
CA SER A 96 3.53 -5.39 8.60
C SER A 96 3.66 -6.83 8.08
N GLN A 97 4.90 -7.33 7.99
CA GLN A 97 5.21 -8.73 7.65
C GLN A 97 4.63 -9.76 8.66
N GLN A 98 3.85 -9.34 9.66
CA GLN A 98 3.10 -10.20 10.59
C GLN A 98 1.73 -10.62 10.00
N ILE A 99 1.66 -10.94 8.71
CA ILE A 99 0.46 -11.54 8.10
C ILE A 99 0.09 -12.87 8.79
N THR A 100 1.01 -13.49 9.53
CA THR A 100 0.70 -14.59 10.46
C THR A 100 -0.25 -14.19 11.59
N ASP A 101 -0.17 -12.96 12.13
CA ASP A 101 -1.01 -12.54 13.26
C ASP A 101 -2.40 -12.06 12.80
N PHE A 102 -2.50 -11.43 11.63
CA PHE A 102 -3.79 -11.02 11.06
C PHE A 102 -4.67 -12.22 10.61
N LEU A 103 -4.07 -13.31 10.17
CA LEU A 103 -4.82 -14.55 9.87
C LEU A 103 -5.26 -15.29 11.14
N VAL A 104 -4.49 -15.18 12.23
CA VAL A 104 -4.85 -15.76 13.53
C VAL A 104 -5.94 -14.93 14.22
N ASP A 105 -5.87 -13.58 14.16
CA ASP A 105 -6.91 -12.70 14.70
C ASP A 105 -8.18 -12.62 13.82
N GLY A 106 -8.08 -13.01 12.54
CA GLY A 106 -9.25 -13.24 11.69
C GLY A 106 -10.15 -14.36 12.21
N ASP A 107 -9.56 -15.36 12.89
CA ASP A 107 -10.31 -16.43 13.57
C ASP A 107 -11.09 -15.88 14.78
N LEU A 108 -10.55 -14.91 15.53
CA LEU A 108 -11.29 -14.24 16.61
C LEU A 108 -12.45 -13.36 16.11
N ALA A 109 -12.32 -12.75 14.93
CA ALA A 109 -13.35 -11.89 14.37
C ALA A 109 -14.47 -12.67 13.64
N THR A 110 -14.26 -13.95 13.31
CA THR A 110 -15.27 -14.80 12.63
C THR A 110 -15.74 -16.02 13.44
N SER A 111 -15.12 -16.38 14.57
CA SER A 111 -15.59 -17.48 15.44
C SER A 111 -16.68 -17.09 16.46
N GLY A 112 -17.22 -15.86 16.41
CA GLY A 112 -18.43 -15.50 17.16
C GLY A 112 -18.23 -15.06 18.62
N ALA A 113 -17.31 -14.12 18.88
CA ALA A 113 -17.25 -13.40 20.15
C ALA A 113 -17.94 -12.02 20.10
N THR A 114 -19.12 -11.95 19.48
CA THR A 114 -20.19 -10.99 19.82
C THR A 114 -21.19 -11.82 20.64
N TYR A 115 -21.47 -11.59 21.92
CA TYR A 115 -22.00 -10.39 22.56
C TYR A 115 -21.70 -10.41 24.08
N SER A 116 -20.79 -9.58 24.59
CA SER A 116 -20.89 -9.15 26.01
C SER A 116 -20.30 -7.76 26.25
N GLN A 117 -20.32 -6.89 25.25
CA GLN A 117 -20.02 -5.48 25.44
C GLN A 117 -21.01 -4.67 24.61
N MET A 118 -22.21 -4.47 25.17
CA MET A 118 -23.04 -3.27 25.02
C MET A 118 -24.43 -3.49 25.65
N THR A 119 -24.56 -3.23 26.95
CA THR A 119 -25.61 -2.33 27.46
C THR A 119 -25.02 -1.53 28.62
N SER A 120 -24.85 -0.24 28.38
CA SER A 120 -24.67 0.75 29.43
C SER A 120 -25.98 0.89 30.24
N ASN A 121 -25.86 0.72 31.56
CA ASN A 121 -26.58 1.38 32.66
C ASN A 121 -28.13 1.38 32.71
N SER A 122 -28.72 0.75 33.74
CA SER A 122 -29.91 1.28 34.45
C SER A 122 -30.04 0.65 35.84
N ALA A 123 -30.26 1.50 36.84
CA ALA A 123 -30.48 1.17 38.25
C ALA A 123 -31.56 0.10 38.50
N PHE A 124 -31.30 -0.77 39.49
CA PHE A 124 -32.13 -1.00 40.70
C PHE A 124 -31.24 -1.59 41.80
#